data_AF-A0A969SD66-F1
#
_entry.id   AF-A0A969SD66-F1
#
_cell.length_a   1.000
_cell.length_b   1.000
_cell.length_c   1.000
_cell.angle_alpha   90.00
_cell.angle_beta   90.00
_cell.angle_gamma   90.00
#
_symmetry.space_group_name_H-M   'P 1'
#
loop_
_entity.id
_entity.type
_entity.pdbx_description
1 polymer ?
#
loop_
_entity_poly.entity_id
_entity_poly.type
_entity_poly.pdbx_seq_one_letter_code
_entity_poly.pdbx_strand_id
1 'polypeptide(L)'
;MAKAPKKFQPSVAIANDLRTGLVVFRNPSGAWVFDVAEAEVVETREAADALLARARADHDAARVVEPTLIEIIREASFVRPLALRELIRASGPTIPLPGSAQ
;
A
#
# COMPACT_ATOMS: atom_id res chain seq x y z
N MET A 1 -21.17 -21.83 16.31
CA MET A 1 -21.21 -20.40 16.66
C MET A 1 -20.76 -19.62 15.43
N ALA A 2 -21.60 -18.74 14.88
CA ALA A 2 -21.25 -17.94 13.71
C ALA A 2 -20.22 -16.88 14.11
N LYS A 3 -19.10 -16.79 13.37
CA LYS A 3 -18.06 -15.78 13.58
C LYS A 3 -18.68 -14.40 13.36
N ALA A 4 -18.51 -13.48 14.32
CA ALA A 4 -18.98 -12.11 14.17
C ALA A 4 -18.44 -11.49 12.86
N PRO A 5 -19.23 -10.65 12.17
CA PRO A 5 -18.79 -10.03 10.93
C PRO A 5 -17.52 -9.22 11.20
N LYS A 6 -16.47 -9.49 10.42
CA LYS A 6 -15.18 -8.82 10.54
C LYS A 6 -15.40 -7.35 10.18
N LYS A 7 -15.12 -6.42 11.11
CA LYS A 7 -15.15 -4.99 10.80
C LYS A 7 -14.19 -4.70 9.66
N PHE A 8 -14.59 -3.82 8.74
CA PHE A 8 -13.72 -3.35 7.67
C PHE A 8 -12.46 -2.75 8.30
N GLN A 9 -11.30 -3.19 7.82
CA GLN A 9 -10.01 -2.69 8.30
C GLN A 9 -9.57 -1.53 7.41
N PRO A 10 -9.07 -0.43 7.99
CA PRO A 10 -8.50 0.66 7.22
C PRO A 10 -7.50 0.12 6.21
N SER A 11 -7.58 0.60 4.98
CA SER A 11 -6.80 0.08 3.86
C SER A 11 -6.14 1.21 3.08
N VAL A 12 -5.07 0.88 2.35
CA VAL A 12 -4.38 1.79 1.44
C VAL A 12 -4.08 1.05 0.13
N ALA A 13 -3.87 1.81 -0.96
CA ALA A 13 -3.40 1.24 -2.22
C ALA A 13 -1.87 1.15 -2.21
N ILE A 14 -1.35 -0.04 -2.52
CA ILE A 14 0.06 -0.35 -2.69
C ILE A 14 0.29 -0.85 -4.12
N ALA A 15 1.42 -0.51 -4.70
CA ALA A 15 1.87 -0.99 -6.00
C ALA A 15 3.40 -1.01 -6.08
N ASN A 16 3.93 -1.43 -7.23
CA ASN A 16 5.34 -1.24 -7.57
C ASN A 16 5.47 -0.12 -8.61
N ASP A 17 6.38 0.82 -8.39
CA ASP A 17 6.73 1.84 -9.38
C ASP A 17 7.26 1.15 -10.64
N LEU A 18 6.74 1.52 -11.81
CA LEU A 18 7.06 0.82 -13.06
C LEU A 18 8.56 0.94 -13.41
N ARG A 19 9.20 2.06 -13.07
CA ARG A 19 10.57 2.35 -13.50
C ARG A 19 11.61 1.72 -12.58
N THR A 20 11.36 1.76 -11.28
CA THR A 20 12.33 1.40 -10.24
C THR A 20 12.00 0.07 -9.58
N GLY A 21 10.77 -0.43 -9.72
CA GLY A 21 10.28 -1.61 -9.01
C GLY A 21 10.07 -1.40 -7.51
N LEU A 22 10.31 -0.20 -7.00
CA LEU A 22 10.15 0.13 -5.58
C LEU A 22 8.67 0.10 -5.19
N VAL A 23 8.42 -0.23 -3.93
CA VAL A 23 7.07 -0.22 -3.37
C VAL A 23 6.61 1.21 -3.16
N VAL A 24 5.42 1.51 -3.65
CA VAL A 24 4.80 2.82 -3.56
C VAL A 24 3.36 2.72 -3.10
N PHE A 25 2.89 3.79 -2.46
CA PHE A 25 1.54 3.95 -1.94
C PHE A 25 0.87 5.14 -2.62
N ARG A 26 -0.43 5.04 -2.88
CA ARG A 26 -1.18 6.13 -3.50
C ARG A 26 -1.63 7.13 -2.43
N ASN A 27 -1.27 8.40 -2.58
CA ASN A 27 -1.67 9.47 -1.66
C ASN A 27 -3.00 10.14 -2.07
N PRO A 28 -3.60 10.99 -1.23
CA PRO A 28 -4.89 11.65 -1.53
C PRO A 28 -4.85 12.56 -2.76
N SER A 29 -3.68 13.10 -3.14
CA SER A 29 -3.51 13.90 -4.35
C SER A 29 -3.48 13.06 -5.64
N GLY A 30 -3.35 11.73 -5.50
CA GLY A 30 -3.21 10.79 -6.60
C GLY A 30 -1.79 10.57 -7.10
N ALA A 31 -0.79 11.06 -6.37
CA ALA A 31 0.61 10.72 -6.59
C ALA A 31 0.96 9.39 -5.88
N TRP A 32 2.03 8.76 -6.35
CA TRP A 32 2.61 7.56 -5.76
C TRP A 32 3.84 7.95 -4.95
N VAL A 33 3.84 7.62 -3.66
CA VAL A 33 4.84 8.00 -2.65
C VAL A 33 5.45 6.77 -2.00
N PHE A 34 6.67 6.88 -1.48
CA PHE A 34 7.36 5.75 -0.82
C PHE A 34 6.95 5.57 0.64
N ASP A 35 6.50 6.64 1.30
CA ASP A 35 6.08 6.58 2.69
C ASP A 35 4.59 6.22 2.80
N VAL A 36 4.31 5.12 3.50
CA VAL A 36 2.94 4.68 3.79
C VAL A 36 2.18 5.68 4.68
N ALA A 37 2.87 6.52 5.45
CA ALA A 37 2.25 7.56 6.27
C ALA A 37 1.57 8.65 5.44
N GLU A 38 2.00 8.84 4.19
CA GLU A 38 1.40 9.78 3.23
C GLU A 38 0.27 9.16 2.40
N ALA A 39 -0.01 7.86 2.57
CA ALA A 39 -1.00 7.14 1.79
C ALA A 39 -2.44 7.61 2.07
N GLU A 40 -3.30 7.51 1.06
CA GLU A 40 -4.75 7.69 1.20
C GLU A 40 -5.34 6.52 1.99
N VAL A 41 -5.68 6.77 3.25
CA VAL A 41 -6.33 5.78 4.13
C VAL A 41 -7.84 5.80 3.89
N VAL A 42 -8.39 4.64 3.54
CA VAL A 42 -9.84 4.43 3.39
C VAL A 42 -10.38 3.58 4.53
N GLU A 43 -11.56 3.93 5.05
CA GLU A 43 -12.18 3.27 6.21
C GLU A 43 -13.52 2.60 5.88
N THR A 44 -13.95 2.64 4.61
CA THR A 44 -15.17 1.98 4.14
C THR A 44 -14.90 1.11 2.90
N ARG A 45 -15.76 0.11 2.68
CA ARG A 45 -15.67 -0.79 1.52
C ARG A 45 -15.81 -0.01 0.21
N GLU A 46 -16.72 0.94 0.16
CA GLU A 46 -17.05 1.75 -1.01
C GLU A 46 -15.87 2.68 -1.36
N ALA A 47 -15.24 3.29 -0.36
CA ALA A 47 -14.06 4.11 -0.56
C ALA A 47 -12.88 3.27 -1.05
N ALA A 48 -12.73 2.05 -0.54
CA ALA A 48 -11.70 1.11 -0.98
C ALA A 48 -11.86 0.69 -2.44
N ASP A 49 -13.09 0.39 -2.86
CA ASP A 49 -13.38 0.05 -4.26
C ASP A 49 -13.10 1.24 -5.19
N ALA A 50 -13.47 2.45 -4.78
CA ALA A 50 -13.16 3.67 -5.52
C ALA A 50 -11.66 3.93 -5.60
N LEU A 51 -10.92 3.72 -4.51
CA LEU A 51 -9.46 3.86 -4.48
C LEU A 51 -8.78 2.84 -5.41
N LEU A 52 -9.21 1.58 -5.38
CA LEU A 52 -8.67 0.55 -6.26
C LEU A 52 -8.97 0.85 -7.73
N ALA A 53 -10.15 1.37 -8.05
CA ALA A 53 -10.48 1.78 -9.42
C ALA A 53 -9.55 2.91 -9.90
N ARG A 54 -9.26 3.91 -9.07
CA ARG A 54 -8.28 4.96 -9.38
C ARG A 54 -6.88 4.40 -9.58
N ALA A 55 -6.45 3.49 -8.70
CA ALA A 55 -5.14 2.86 -8.79
C ALA A 55 -5.00 2.00 -10.06
N ARG A 56 -6.07 1.29 -10.48
CA ARG A 56 -6.10 0.55 -11.75
C ARG A 56 -5.97 1.47 -12.96
N ALA A 57 -6.61 2.63 -12.95
CA ALA A 57 -6.40 3.62 -14.01
C ALA A 57 -4.94 4.09 -14.09
N ASP A 58 -4.24 4.21 -12.96
CA ASP A 58 -2.80 4.54 -12.94
C ASP A 58 -1.93 3.40 -13.51
N HIS A 59 -2.33 2.13 -13.29
CA HIS A 59 -1.71 0.97 -13.92
C HIS A 59 -1.92 0.97 -15.43
N ASP A 60 -3.14 1.21 -15.90
CA ASP A 60 -3.46 1.23 -17.34
C ASP A 60 -2.76 2.40 -18.06
N ALA A 61 -2.44 3.46 -17.32
CA ALA A 61 -1.58 4.56 -17.75
C ALA A 61 -0.07 4.28 -17.64
N ALA A 62 0.33 3.03 -17.32
CA ALA A 62 1.71 2.59 -17.18
C ALA A 62 2.52 3.41 -16.15
N ARG A 63 1.91 3.83 -15.03
CA ARG A 63 2.63 4.49 -13.93
C ARG A 63 3.14 3.49 -12.91
N VAL A 64 2.35 2.46 -12.62
CA VAL A 64 2.62 1.45 -11.59
C VAL A 64 2.23 0.06 -12.07
N VAL A 65 2.76 -0.95 -11.40
CA VAL A 65 2.48 -2.37 -11.66
C VAL A 65 1.65 -2.95 -10.52
N GLU A 66 0.60 -3.70 -10.90
CA GLU A 66 -0.23 -4.52 -10.00
C GLU A 66 -0.73 -3.78 -8.73
N PRO A 67 -1.47 -2.67 -8.87
CA PRO A 67 -2.04 -1.98 -7.73
C PRO A 67 -3.06 -2.85 -7.00
N THR A 68 -2.91 -2.95 -5.69
CA THR A 68 -3.79 -3.72 -4.81
C THR A 68 -4.05 -2.97 -3.51
N LEU A 69 -4.99 -3.44 -2.72
CA LEU A 69 -5.31 -2.90 -1.40
C LEU A 69 -4.67 -3.77 -0.32
N ILE A 70 -4.09 -3.11 0.69
CA ILE A 70 -3.60 -3.76 1.90
C ILE A 70 -4.23 -3.16 3.13
N GLU A 71 -4.47 -4.00 4.13
CA GLU A 71 -4.93 -3.57 5.45
C GLU A 71 -3.75 -2.91 6.19
N ILE A 72 -4.03 -1.81 6.88
CA ILE A 72 -3.05 -1.09 7.71
C ILE A 72 -3.50 -1.03 9.16
N ILE A 73 -2.52 -0.85 10.05
CA ILE A 73 -2.76 -0.40 11.41
C ILE A 73 -2.46 1.10 11.42
N ARG A 74 -3.43 1.88 11.90
CA ARG A 74 -3.27 3.30 12.19
C ARG A 74 -3.41 3.49 13.70
N GLU A 75 -2.30 3.74 14.37
CA GLU A 75 -2.25 4.09 15.79
C GLU A 75 -1.68 5.50 15.90
N ALA A 76 -2.37 6.41 16.61
CA ALA A 76 -2.03 7.82 16.89
C ALA A 76 -1.01 8.53 15.96
N SER A 77 0.27 8.13 16.00
CA SER A 77 1.39 8.75 15.27
C SER A 77 1.97 7.94 14.10
N PHE A 78 1.53 6.71 13.83
CA PHE A 78 2.09 5.89 12.77
C PHE A 78 1.05 5.08 11.98
N VAL A 79 1.35 4.93 10.69
CA VAL A 79 0.65 4.03 9.77
C VAL A 79 1.63 2.92 9.41
N ARG A 80 1.22 1.66 9.51
CA ARG A 80 2.02 0.53 9.03
C ARG A 80 1.16 -0.55 8.35
N PRO A 81 1.70 -1.27 7.36
CA PRO A 81 1.06 -2.47 6.84
C PRO A 81 0.77 -3.49 7.96
N LEU A 82 -0.41 -4.12 7.90
CA LEU A 82 -0.79 -5.16 8.87
C LEU A 82 -0.07 -6.49 8.60
N ALA A 83 0.08 -6.86 7.32
CA ALA A 83 0.64 -8.13 6.92
C ALA A 83 2.18 -8.10 6.89
N LEU A 84 2.82 -9.13 7.45
CA LEU A 84 4.28 -9.26 7.48
C LEU A 84 4.93 -9.19 6.09
N ARG A 85 4.28 -9.78 5.07
CA ARG A 85 4.74 -9.70 3.67
C ARG A 85 4.82 -8.25 3.19
N GLU A 86 3.85 -7.43 3.57
CA GLU A 86 3.76 -6.04 3.15
C GLU A 86 4.70 -5.15 3.97
N LEU A 87 4.96 -5.50 5.23
CA LEU A 87 6.05 -4.92 6.02
C LEU A 87 7.41 -5.15 5.36
N ILE A 88 7.72 -6.39 4.97
CA ILE A 88 8.96 -6.72 4.26
C ILE A 88 9.06 -5.97 2.93
N ARG A 89 7.96 -5.93 2.16
CA ARG A 89 7.90 -5.18 0.89
C ARG A 89 8.18 -3.69 1.10
N ALA A 90 7.58 -3.07 2.13
CA ALA A 90 7.78 -1.67 2.44
C ALA A 90 9.20 -1.38 2.97
N SER A 91 9.79 -2.27 3.79
CA SER A 91 11.14 -2.09 4.33
C SER A 91 12.26 -2.37 3.34
N GLY A 92 11.95 -3.08 2.25
CA GLY A 92 12.94 -3.54 1.29
C GLY A 92 13.52 -4.92 1.62
N PRO A 93 14.57 -5.35 0.89
CA PRO A 93 15.11 -6.70 0.97
C PRO A 93 15.57 -7.08 2.39
N THR A 94 15.23 -8.29 2.84
CA THR A 94 15.72 -8.86 4.12
C THR A 94 17.13 -9.45 4.00
N ILE A 95 17.76 -9.33 2.83
CA ILE A 95 19.14 -9.72 2.57
C ILE A 95 19.96 -8.47 2.24
N PRO A 96 21.28 -8.47 2.51
CA PRO A 96 22.17 -7.43 1.99
C PRO A 96 22.07 -7.37 0.47
N LEU A 97 21.97 -6.16 -0.07
CA LEU A 97 22.06 -5.96 -1.51
C LEU A 97 23.55 -6.03 -1.92
N PRO A 98 23.88 -6.63 -3.08
CA PRO A 98 25.25 -6.58 -3.60
C PRO A 98 25.70 -5.11 -3.70
N GLY A 99 26.74 -4.73 -2.95
CA GLY A 99 27.27 -3.36 -2.91
C GLY A 99 26.77 -2.46 -1.78
N SER A 100 25.93 -2.93 -0.85
CA SER A 100 25.47 -2.14 0.32
C SER A 100 26.46 -2.14 1.51
N ALA A 101 27.66 -2.70 1.33
CA ALA A 101 28.75 -2.57 2.29
C ALA A 101 29.69 -1.46 1.78
N GLN A 102 29.59 -0.29 2.40
CA GLN A 102 30.62 0.75 2.44
C GLN A 102 30.62 1.34 3.84
#